data_AF-I0YZB7-F1
#
_entry.id   AF-I0YZB7-F1
#
_cell.length_a   1.000
_cell.length_b   1.000
_cell.length_c   1.000
_cell.angle_alpha   90.00
_cell.angle_beta   90.00
_cell.angle_gamma   90.00
#
_symmetry.space_group_name_H-M   'P 1'
#
loop_
_entity.id
_entity.type
_entity.pdbx_description
1 polymer ?
#
loop_
_entity_poly.entity_id
_entity_poly.type
_entity_poly.pdbx_seq_one_letter_code
_entity_poly.pdbx_strand_id
1 'polypeptide(L)'
;MSTDVCVGRCRQLDWSADASAFSSILAESPNRQGFDLLLGSDVAYSLKALPSLFKAASLLLSKQPQSVFLLGYVSRASSIDRGIFLEAAAVGLRTREVAGTRKSVPGGLEGAVYEVRWAHLAQALEVDASGPARRRRRAEGPSQKLVIAAATLGPLLAGLALTAFMYKQ
;
A
#
# COMPACT_ATOMS: atom_id res chain seq x y z
N MET A 1 13.63 19.55 -25.89
CA MET A 1 13.32 19.17 -24.49
C MET A 1 12.28 18.06 -24.55
N SER A 2 12.71 16.81 -24.42
CA SER A 2 11.82 15.64 -24.50
C SER A 2 11.08 15.50 -23.18
N THR A 3 9.78 15.78 -23.16
CA THR A 3 8.91 15.39 -22.05
C THR A 3 8.67 13.89 -22.17
N ASP A 4 9.55 13.11 -21.57
CA ASP A 4 9.38 11.66 -21.50
C ASP A 4 8.17 11.38 -20.59
N VAL A 5 7.02 11.11 -21.21
CA VAL A 5 5.80 10.75 -20.51
C VAL A 5 6.01 9.33 -20.00
N CYS A 6 6.27 9.18 -18.70
CA CYS A 6 6.35 7.87 -18.08
C CYS A 6 4.95 7.21 -18.12
N VAL A 7 4.73 6.36 -19.12
CA VAL A 7 3.52 5.53 -19.22
C VAL A 7 3.64 4.40 -18.19
N GLY A 8 2.94 4.55 -17.06
CA GLY A 8 2.82 3.48 -16.08
C GLY A 8 2.03 2.29 -16.65
N ARG A 9 2.51 1.06 -16.40
CA ARG A 9 1.77 -0.15 -16.74
C ARG A 9 0.63 -0.33 -15.74
N CYS A 10 -0.59 -0.46 -16.23
CA CYS A 10 -1.78 -0.65 -15.43
C CYS A 10 -2.38 -2.03 -15.69
N ARG A 11 -2.92 -2.66 -14.65
CA ARG A 11 -3.65 -3.93 -14.75
C ARG A 11 -4.79 -3.94 -13.76
N GLN A 12 -5.91 -4.54 -14.15
CA GLN A 12 -7.01 -4.81 -13.23
C GLN A 12 -6.56 -5.87 -12.22
N LEU A 13 -6.75 -5.57 -10.93
CA LEU A 13 -6.52 -6.49 -9.83
C LEU A 13 -7.85 -6.80 -9.16
N ASP A 14 -8.24 -8.07 -9.20
CA ASP A 14 -9.29 -8.59 -8.33
C ASP A 14 -8.62 -9.25 -7.12
N TRP A 15 -8.74 -8.61 -5.94
CA TRP A 15 -8.14 -9.14 -4.71
C TRP A 15 -8.90 -10.34 -4.13
N SER A 16 -10.07 -10.69 -4.68
CA SER A 16 -10.79 -11.90 -4.31
C SER A 16 -10.36 -13.12 -5.13
N ALA A 17 -9.55 -12.91 -6.17
CA ALA A 17 -9.08 -13.97 -7.06
C ALA A 17 -8.09 -14.94 -6.39
N ASP A 18 -7.91 -16.10 -7.01
CA ASP A 18 -6.99 -17.13 -6.56
C ASP A 18 -5.52 -16.71 -6.67
N ALA A 19 -4.66 -17.37 -5.89
CA ALA A 19 -3.22 -17.09 -5.83
C ALA A 19 -2.51 -17.18 -7.20
N SER A 20 -3.04 -17.98 -8.14
CA SER A 20 -2.53 -18.09 -9.52
C SER A 20 -2.69 -16.80 -10.32
N ALA A 21 -3.68 -15.96 -10.02
CA ALA A 21 -3.82 -14.65 -10.67
C ALA A 21 -2.66 -13.72 -10.28
N PHE A 22 -2.22 -13.78 -9.02
CA PHE A 22 -1.12 -12.96 -8.50
C PHE A 22 0.25 -13.36 -9.07
N SER A 23 0.46 -14.64 -9.41
CA SER A 23 1.73 -15.08 -10.00
C SER A 23 2.00 -14.41 -11.34
N SER A 24 0.95 -14.23 -12.17
CA SER A 24 1.07 -13.50 -13.45
C SER A 24 1.44 -12.03 -13.25
N ILE A 25 0.82 -11.37 -12.27
CA ILE A 25 1.11 -9.97 -11.91
C ILE A 25 2.56 -9.82 -11.43
N LEU A 26 3.01 -10.73 -10.57
CA LEU A 26 4.38 -10.73 -10.06
C LEU A 26 5.40 -11.05 -11.16
N ALA A 27 5.08 -11.94 -12.10
CA ALA A 27 5.95 -12.27 -13.23
C ALA A 27 6.12 -11.11 -14.23
N GLU A 28 5.10 -10.26 -14.35
CA GLU A 28 5.12 -9.07 -15.21
C GLU A 28 5.74 -7.84 -14.52
N SER A 29 5.92 -7.90 -13.19
CA SER A 29 6.54 -6.81 -12.42
C SER A 29 7.94 -6.47 -12.97
N PRO A 30 8.33 -5.17 -12.96
CA PRO A 30 9.70 -4.78 -13.29
C PRO A 30 10.69 -5.63 -12.48
N ASN A 31 11.65 -6.25 -13.16
CA ASN A 31 12.68 -7.11 -12.58
C ASN A 31 12.19 -8.44 -11.95
N ARG A 32 10.90 -8.80 -12.06
CA ARG A 32 10.31 -10.04 -11.48
C ARG A 32 10.51 -10.21 -9.98
N GLN A 33 10.91 -9.14 -9.29
CA GLN A 33 11.18 -9.15 -7.86
C GLN A 33 9.93 -8.79 -7.05
N GLY A 34 8.82 -8.40 -7.69
CA GLY A 34 7.62 -7.91 -7.00
C GLY A 34 7.68 -6.40 -6.75
N PHE A 35 7.02 -5.97 -5.68
CA PHE A 35 6.77 -4.55 -5.41
C PHE A 35 7.41 -4.12 -4.09
N ASP A 36 8.07 -2.97 -4.08
CA ASP A 36 8.66 -2.39 -2.87
C ASP A 36 7.60 -1.61 -2.06
N LEU A 37 6.64 -1.02 -2.76
CA LEU A 37 5.59 -0.22 -2.15
C LEU A 37 4.25 -0.58 -2.75
N LEU A 38 3.32 -0.94 -1.89
CA LEU A 38 1.89 -1.05 -2.19
C LEU A 38 1.19 0.16 -1.56
N LEU A 39 0.35 0.85 -2.31
CA LEU A 39 -0.47 1.95 -1.84
C LEU A 39 -1.94 1.58 -1.95
N GLY A 40 -2.72 1.81 -0.91
CA GLY A 40 -4.17 1.65 -0.95
C GLY A 40 -4.83 2.74 -0.14
N SER A 41 -5.84 3.40 -0.70
CA SER A 41 -6.57 4.48 -0.02
C SER A 41 -8.05 4.14 0.00
N ASP A 42 -8.63 4.06 1.20
CA ASP A 42 -10.06 3.78 1.42
C ASP A 42 -10.53 2.45 0.81
N VAL A 43 -9.62 1.46 0.72
CA VAL A 43 -9.88 0.07 0.29
C VAL A 43 -10.50 -0.80 1.39
N ALA A 44 -10.30 -0.42 2.65
CA ALA A 44 -10.71 -1.19 3.83
C ALA A 44 -12.09 -0.75 4.34
N TYR A 45 -13.12 -0.75 3.48
CA TYR A 45 -14.45 -0.20 3.81
C TYR A 45 -15.49 -1.25 4.23
N SER A 46 -15.19 -2.55 4.09
CA SER A 46 -16.11 -3.64 4.39
C SER A 46 -15.42 -4.74 5.16
N LEU A 47 -15.98 -5.12 6.32
CA LEU A 47 -15.46 -6.20 7.16
C LEU A 47 -15.33 -7.53 6.38
N LYS A 48 -16.28 -7.81 5.46
CA LYS A 48 -16.25 -9.02 4.63
C LYS A 48 -15.12 -9.03 3.60
N ALA A 49 -14.63 -7.86 3.21
CA ALA A 49 -13.58 -7.73 2.20
C ALA A 49 -12.17 -7.73 2.80
N LEU A 50 -12.02 -7.48 4.11
CA LEU A 50 -10.73 -7.42 4.77
C LEU A 50 -9.90 -8.72 4.65
N PRO A 51 -10.46 -9.93 4.81
CA PRO A 51 -9.67 -11.16 4.67
C PRO A 51 -9.04 -11.28 3.29
N SER A 52 -9.81 -11.04 2.23
CA SER A 52 -9.33 -11.10 0.84
C SER A 52 -8.32 -10.00 0.55
N LEU A 53 -8.55 -8.78 1.06
CA LEU A 53 -7.62 -7.65 0.91
C LEU A 53 -6.24 -7.98 1.51
N PHE A 54 -6.19 -8.45 2.75
CA PHE A 54 -4.93 -8.75 3.41
C PHE A 54 -4.25 -10.01 2.85
N LYS A 55 -5.01 -11.00 2.39
CA LYS A 55 -4.48 -12.13 1.63
C LYS A 55 -3.84 -11.69 0.31
N ALA A 56 -4.50 -10.79 -0.44
CA ALA A 56 -3.94 -10.23 -1.66
C ALA A 56 -2.68 -9.41 -1.38
N ALA A 57 -2.71 -8.56 -0.34
CA ALA A 57 -1.54 -7.80 0.08
C ALA A 57 -0.37 -8.72 0.46
N SER A 58 -0.60 -9.79 1.23
CA SER A 58 0.47 -10.71 1.60
C SER A 58 1.11 -11.40 0.40
N LEU A 59 0.32 -11.79 -0.61
CA LEU A 59 0.85 -12.35 -1.87
C LEU A 59 1.70 -11.33 -2.63
N LEU A 60 1.24 -10.08 -2.73
CA LEU A 60 1.98 -9.01 -3.43
C LEU A 60 3.28 -8.62 -2.71
N LEU A 61 3.27 -8.65 -1.37
CA LEU A 61 4.43 -8.35 -0.52
C LEU A 61 5.37 -9.56 -0.36
N SER A 62 4.99 -10.76 -0.82
CA SER A 62 5.73 -12.00 -0.53
C SER A 62 7.12 -12.08 -1.18
N LYS A 63 7.34 -11.38 -2.30
CA LYS A 63 8.60 -11.45 -3.07
C LYS A 63 9.67 -10.46 -2.59
N GLN A 64 9.28 -9.41 -1.88
CA GLN A 64 10.15 -8.34 -1.40
C GLN A 64 10.03 -8.25 0.12
N PRO A 65 11.02 -8.74 0.89
CA PRO A 65 10.99 -8.70 2.35
C PRO A 65 10.83 -7.26 2.89
N GLN A 66 11.48 -6.30 2.23
CA GLN A 66 11.45 -4.88 2.62
C GLN A 66 10.17 -4.16 2.21
N SER A 67 9.27 -4.83 1.48
CA SER A 67 8.07 -4.21 0.95
C SER A 67 7.14 -3.66 2.03
N VAL A 68 6.46 -2.57 1.68
CA VAL A 68 5.55 -1.87 2.58
C VAL A 68 4.20 -1.70 1.89
N PHE A 69 3.13 -1.99 2.61
CA PHE A 69 1.79 -1.56 2.21
C PHE A 69 1.36 -0.36 3.05
N LEU A 70 1.24 0.81 2.41
CA LEU A 70 0.66 2.00 3.04
C LEU A 70 -0.84 2.03 2.76
N LEU A 71 -1.61 1.85 3.83
CA LEU A 71 -3.06 1.85 3.83
C LEU A 71 -3.58 3.17 4.41
N GLY A 72 -4.05 4.07 3.54
CA GLY A 72 -4.86 5.21 3.95
C GLY A 72 -6.26 4.75 4.30
N TYR A 73 -6.71 5.02 5.52
CA TYR A 73 -8.00 4.55 6.03
C TYR A 73 -8.73 5.66 6.80
N VAL A 74 -10.03 5.78 6.56
CA VAL A 74 -10.94 6.61 7.36
C VAL A 74 -11.72 5.69 8.28
N SER A 75 -11.64 5.93 9.58
CA SER A 75 -12.41 5.19 10.57
C SER A 75 -13.90 5.48 10.38
N ARG A 76 -14.66 4.40 10.14
CA ARG A 76 -16.11 4.46 9.89
C ARG A 76 -16.91 3.60 10.86
N ALA A 77 -16.31 2.53 11.37
CA ALA A 77 -16.95 1.60 12.29
C ALA A 77 -15.88 0.87 13.09
N SER A 78 -16.09 0.77 14.41
CA SER A 78 -15.17 0.10 15.34
C SER A 78 -14.89 -1.36 14.98
N SER A 79 -15.86 -2.04 14.37
CA SER A 79 -15.70 -3.41 13.87
C SER A 79 -14.70 -3.50 12.72
N ILE A 80 -14.69 -2.53 11.81
CA ILE A 80 -13.73 -2.46 10.70
C ILE A 80 -12.36 -2.02 11.22
N ASP A 81 -12.33 -1.03 12.11
CA ASP A 81 -11.08 -0.57 12.74
C ASP A 81 -10.33 -1.75 13.36
N ARG A 82 -11.03 -2.58 14.15
CA ARG A 82 -10.46 -3.80 14.75
C ARG A 82 -10.15 -4.87 13.71
N GLY A 83 -11.02 -5.05 12.72
CA GLY A 83 -10.84 -6.02 11.64
C GLY A 83 -9.54 -5.80 10.86
N ILE A 84 -9.14 -4.54 10.65
CA ILE A 84 -7.88 -4.20 9.95
C ILE A 84 -6.66 -4.85 10.63
N PHE A 85 -6.61 -4.84 11.96
CA PHE A 85 -5.50 -5.44 12.70
C PHE A 85 -5.60 -6.96 12.76
N LEU A 86 -6.81 -7.49 12.98
CA LEU A 86 -7.03 -8.92 13.12
C LEU A 86 -6.75 -9.67 11.80
N GLU A 87 -7.29 -9.18 10.69
CA GLU A 87 -7.14 -9.84 9.39
C GLU A 87 -5.73 -9.70 8.84
N ALA A 88 -5.05 -8.57 9.08
CA ALA A 88 -3.63 -8.44 8.77
C ALA A 88 -2.79 -9.46 9.56
N ALA A 89 -3.02 -9.56 10.87
CA ALA A 89 -2.31 -10.50 11.73
C ALA A 89 -2.57 -11.96 11.34
N ALA A 90 -3.79 -12.29 10.91
CA ALA A 90 -4.16 -13.65 10.46
C ALA A 90 -3.32 -14.15 9.28
N VAL A 91 -2.80 -13.25 8.45
CA VAL A 91 -1.90 -13.58 7.32
C VAL A 91 -0.43 -13.28 7.61
N GLY A 92 -0.06 -13.03 8.87
CA GLY A 92 1.32 -12.79 9.29
C GLY A 92 1.83 -11.36 9.04
N LEU A 93 0.94 -10.41 8.77
CA LEU A 93 1.27 -8.99 8.61
C LEU A 93 1.06 -8.25 9.94
N ARG A 94 1.94 -7.29 10.22
CA ARG A 94 1.83 -6.33 11.32
C ARG A 94 1.34 -5.01 10.74
N THR A 95 0.34 -4.43 11.39
CA THR A 95 -0.21 -3.11 11.05
C THR A 95 0.16 -2.11 12.13
N ARG A 96 0.68 -0.94 11.73
CA ARG A 96 1.05 0.15 12.63
C ARG A 96 0.56 1.47 12.05
N GLU A 97 -0.03 2.32 12.88
CA GLU A 97 -0.32 3.69 12.47
C GLU A 97 0.97 4.50 12.31
N VAL A 98 1.11 5.22 11.20
CA VAL A 98 2.22 6.13 10.97
C VAL A 98 2.01 7.39 11.81
N ALA A 99 2.96 7.68 12.70
CA ALA A 99 2.87 8.80 13.63
C ALA A 99 2.62 10.15 12.91
N GLY A 100 1.69 10.94 13.45
CA GLY A 100 1.37 12.28 12.93
C GLY A 100 0.49 12.30 11.67
N THR A 101 0.03 11.13 11.18
CA THR A 101 -0.85 11.05 10.01
C THR A 101 -2.33 11.13 10.33
N ARG A 102 -2.74 10.87 11.57
CA ARG A 102 -4.13 10.99 12.00
C ARG A 102 -4.64 12.42 11.90
N LYS A 103 -5.78 12.58 11.22
CA LYS A 103 -6.43 13.87 10.97
C LYS A 103 -7.95 13.70 10.92
N SER A 104 -8.65 14.69 11.46
CA SER A 104 -10.08 14.84 11.22
C SER A 104 -10.33 15.11 9.73
N VAL A 105 -11.32 14.42 9.19
CA VAL A 105 -11.80 14.58 7.81
C VAL A 105 -13.27 15.04 7.83
N PRO A 106 -13.81 15.57 6.71
CA PRO A 106 -15.20 16.01 6.66
C PRO A 106 -16.19 14.93 7.13
N GLY A 107 -17.24 15.35 7.82
CA GLY A 107 -18.22 14.44 8.43
C GLY A 107 -17.87 13.98 9.85
N GLY A 108 -16.88 14.59 10.49
CA GLY A 108 -16.52 14.29 11.90
C GLY A 108 -15.82 12.93 12.07
N LEU A 109 -15.27 12.39 10.99
CA LEU A 109 -14.53 11.14 11.00
C LEU A 109 -13.02 11.41 11.15
N GLU A 110 -12.27 10.38 11.50
CA GLU A 110 -10.81 10.44 11.60
C GLU A 110 -10.17 9.55 10.52
N GLY A 111 -9.24 10.12 9.75
CA GLY A 111 -8.42 9.40 8.79
C GLY A 111 -6.99 9.25 9.29
N ALA A 112 -6.35 8.11 9.01
CA ALA A 112 -4.96 7.85 9.33
C ALA A 112 -4.29 7.01 8.23
N VAL A 113 -2.95 7.01 8.21
CA VAL A 113 -2.16 6.12 7.35
C VAL A 113 -1.58 5.01 8.20
N TYR A 114 -1.78 3.77 7.76
CA TYR A 114 -1.23 2.58 8.38
C TYR A 114 -0.11 2.01 7.51
N GLU A 115 1.00 1.67 8.14
CA GLU A 115 2.07 0.87 7.57
C GLU A 115 1.78 -0.62 7.87
N VAL A 116 1.73 -1.43 6.82
CA VAL A 116 1.50 -2.87 6.90
C VAL A 116 2.71 -3.59 6.31
N ARG A 117 3.33 -4.48 7.10
CA ARG A 117 4.55 -5.23 6.72
C ARG A 117 4.52 -6.64 7.27
N TRP A 118 5.42 -7.50 6.81
CA TRP A 118 5.66 -8.80 7.42
C TRP A 118 6.14 -8.66 8.87
N ALA A 119 5.49 -9.37 9.80
CA ALA A 119 5.74 -9.23 11.23
C ALA A 119 7.19 -9.59 11.64
N HIS A 120 7.78 -10.61 11.02
CA HIS A 120 9.14 -11.08 11.33
C HIS A 120 10.25 -10.11 10.86
N LEU A 121 9.95 -9.20 9.93
CA LEU A 121 10.91 -8.22 9.42
C LEU A 121 10.78 -6.85 10.11
N ALA A 122 9.63 -6.57 10.71
CA ALA A 122 9.38 -5.32 11.42
C ALA A 122 10.26 -5.16 12.68
N GLN A 123 10.73 -6.27 13.29
CA GLN A 123 11.63 -6.22 14.46
C GLN A 123 13.07 -5.83 14.09
N ALA A 124 13.50 -6.07 12.85
CA ALA A 124 14.87 -5.79 12.42
C ALA A 124 15.11 -4.30 12.07
N LEU A 125 14.05 -3.55 11.74
CA LEU A 125 14.13 -2.14 11.31
C LEU A 125 13.91 -1.12 12.43
N GLU A 126 13.38 -1.54 13.59
CA GLU A 126 13.16 -0.62 14.73
C GLU A 126 14.49 -0.15 15.39
N VAL A 127 15.63 -0.76 15.05
CA VAL A 127 16.94 -0.39 15.60
C VAL A 127 17.57 0.82 14.87
N ASP A 128 17.13 1.18 13.67
CA ASP A 128 17.86 2.12 12.79
C ASP A 128 17.13 3.47 12.54
N ALA A 129 16.00 3.72 13.21
CA ALA A 129 15.12 4.86 12.93
C ALA A 129 15.51 6.18 13.66
N SER A 130 16.81 6.46 13.83
CA SER A 130 17.30 7.78 14.27
C SER A 130 18.01 8.51 13.12
N GLY A 131 17.23 9.06 12.17
CA GLY A 131 17.75 9.83 11.02
C GLY A 131 16.68 10.72 10.37
N PRO A 132 17.05 11.83 9.70
CA PRO A 132 16.31 13.09 9.80
C PRO A 132 15.12 13.22 8.84
N ALA A 133 14.16 14.03 9.30
CA ALA A 133 12.91 14.43 8.66
C ALA A 133 13.04 14.72 7.15
N ARG A 134 12.23 14.04 6.33
CA ARG A 134 12.07 14.35 4.90
C ARG A 134 10.78 15.15 4.65
N ARG A 135 10.98 16.26 3.93
CA ARG A 135 10.04 17.32 3.56
C ARG A 135 8.76 16.82 2.88
N ARG A 136 7.63 17.40 3.31
CA ARG A 136 6.27 17.28 2.76
C ARG A 136 6.18 17.88 1.35
N ARG A 137 5.41 17.22 0.47
CA ARG A 137 4.60 17.91 -0.55
C ARG A 137 3.16 17.44 -0.44
N ARG A 138 2.28 18.42 -0.44
CA ARG A 138 0.82 18.34 -0.33
C ARG A 138 0.26 17.99 -1.71
N ALA A 139 -0.65 17.05 -1.79
CA ALA A 139 -1.53 16.88 -2.94
C ALA A 139 -2.98 17.04 -2.45
N GLU A 140 -3.69 17.97 -3.08
CA GLU A 140 -5.11 18.26 -2.83
C GLU A 140 -5.99 17.30 -3.65
N GLY A 141 -7.14 16.91 -3.08
CA GLY A 141 -8.17 16.09 -3.74
C GLY A 141 -8.98 16.88 -4.79
N PRO A 142 -9.92 16.26 -5.54
CA PRO A 142 -10.93 15.33 -5.02
C PRO A 142 -11.25 14.08 -5.89
N SER A 143 -12.29 13.33 -5.45
CA SER A 143 -13.03 12.24 -6.12
C SER A 143 -12.50 10.81 -5.97
N GLN A 144 -13.21 10.05 -5.14
CA GLN A 144 -13.03 8.64 -4.81
C GLN A 144 -13.02 7.76 -6.08
N LYS A 145 -11.85 7.22 -6.38
CA LYS A 145 -11.66 6.00 -7.16
C LYS A 145 -10.55 5.20 -6.51
N LEU A 146 -10.84 3.91 -6.34
CA LEU A 146 -10.00 3.00 -5.63
C LEU A 146 -8.79 2.60 -6.46
N VAL A 147 -7.60 2.86 -5.93
CA VAL A 147 -6.35 2.67 -6.67
C VAL A 147 -5.37 1.95 -5.78
N ILE A 148 -4.97 0.78 -6.24
CA ILE A 148 -3.82 0.10 -5.71
C ILE A 148 -2.66 0.41 -6.65
N ALA A 149 -1.73 1.27 -6.21
CA ALA A 149 -0.52 1.57 -6.95
C ALA A 149 0.63 0.76 -6.35
N ALA A 150 1.32 0.00 -7.19
CA ALA A 150 2.45 -0.80 -6.79
C ALA A 150 3.69 -0.35 -7.56
N ALA A 151 4.74 0.07 -6.84
CA ALA A 151 5.95 0.61 -7.42
C ALA A 151 7.17 -0.24 -7.06
N THR A 152 8.12 -0.32 -7.99
CA THR A 152 9.43 -0.96 -7.79
C THR A 152 10.52 0.10 -7.86
N LEU A 153 11.37 0.21 -6.84
CA LEU A 153 12.55 1.07 -6.77
C LEU A 153 13.78 0.25 -7.20
N GLY A 154 14.23 0.44 -8.44
CA GLY A 154 15.44 -0.21 -8.94
C GLY A 154 16.74 0.39 -8.35
N PRO A 155 17.81 -0.40 -8.13
CA PRO A 155 19.06 0.05 -7.50
C PRO A 155 20.07 0.73 -8.46
N LEU A 156 19.63 1.30 -9.60
CA LEU A 156 20.54 1.95 -10.55
C LEU A 156 20.08 3.38 -10.85
N LEU A 157 20.94 4.30 -10.43
CA LEU A 157 21.00 5.73 -10.75
C LEU A 157 19.95 6.63 -10.10
N ALA A 158 20.48 7.64 -9.42
CA ALA A 158 19.78 8.77 -8.83
C ALA A 158 18.77 9.39 -9.82
N GLY A 159 17.50 9.06 -9.62
CA GLY A 159 16.38 9.62 -10.36
C GLY A 159 15.09 9.16 -9.70
N LEU A 160 14.52 10.00 -8.84
CA LEU A 160 13.22 9.75 -8.20
C LEU A 160 12.12 9.73 -9.27
N ALA A 161 11.89 8.57 -9.89
CA ALA A 161 10.75 8.33 -10.75
C ALA A 161 9.67 7.58 -9.96
N LEU A 162 8.96 8.30 -9.10
CA LEU A 162 7.74 7.80 -8.45
C LEU A 162 6.60 7.89 -9.47
N THR A 163 6.51 6.90 -10.36
CA THR A 163 5.47 6.88 -11.39
C THR A 163 4.34 5.97 -10.94
N ALA A 164 3.28 6.56 -10.40
CA ALA A 164 2.00 5.92 -10.18
C ALA A 164 0.96 6.67 -11.01
N PHE A 165 0.42 6.04 -12.06
CA PHE A 165 -0.69 6.59 -12.82
C PHE A 165 -1.76 5.54 -13.10
N MET A 166 -2.99 6.01 -12.89
CA MET A 166 -4.27 5.31 -12.90
C MET A 166 -4.99 5.57 -14.22
N TYR A 167 -5.86 4.66 -14.67
CA TYR A 167 -6.98 5.08 -15.53
C TYR A 167 -8.25 4.23 -15.35
N LYS A 168 -9.36 4.90 -15.68
CA LYS A 168 -10.77 4.67 -15.42
C LYS A 168 -11.43 3.99 -16.65
N GLN A 169 -12.42 3.12 -16.42
CA GLN A 169 -13.61 3.06 -17.28
C GLN A 169 -14.80 3.50 -16.42
#